data_AF-A0A432JV79-F1
#
_entry.id   AF-A0A432JV79-F1
#
_cell.length_a   1.000
_cell.length_b   1.000
_cell.length_c   1.000
_cell.angle_alpha   90.00
_cell.angle_beta   90.00
_cell.angle_gamma   90.00
#
_symmetry.space_group_name_H-M   'P 1'
#
loop_
_entity.id
_entity.type
_entity.pdbx_description
1 polymer ?
#
loop_
_entity_poly.entity_id
_entity_poly.type
_entity_poly.pdbx_seq_one_letter_code
_entity_poly.pdbx_strand_id
1 'polypeptide(L)'
;MERPDFDWDDTDTFATGTVGPVGRRVFFIQARRAGDVVSLKMEKQQIAGLAEFLERLLDDLPPATHPSQAVAEVRTGEAPDLEAPDFEAPDFEAPDEPDWVVGSLGVTYHQSTDRLVLIVEEFLRDEDRTPAQARFPLRREQVASFVVQARALVAAGRPPCAWCGAPLEADADGWCPCAN
;
A
#
# COMPACT_ATOMS: atom_id res chain seq x y z
N MET A 1 -15.26 -15.70 -15.32
CA MET A 1 -15.56 -14.28 -15.56
C MET A 1 -14.21 -13.59 -15.69
N GLU A 2 -14.02 -12.84 -16.77
CA GLU A 2 -12.78 -12.10 -17.03
C GLU A 2 -12.69 -10.95 -16.02
N ARG A 3 -11.50 -10.72 -15.43
CA ARG A 3 -11.28 -9.62 -14.49
C ARG A 3 -11.01 -8.33 -15.30
N PRO A 4 -11.41 -7.16 -14.80
CA PRO A 4 -11.20 -5.91 -15.53
C PRO A 4 -9.72 -5.50 -15.56
N ASP A 5 -9.28 -5.06 -16.74
CA ASP A 5 -8.06 -4.27 -16.91
C ASP A 5 -8.32 -2.79 -16.58
N PHE A 6 -7.30 -2.10 -16.05
CA PHE A 6 -7.35 -0.70 -15.72
C PHE A 6 -6.17 0.04 -16.38
N ASP A 7 -6.44 0.93 -17.32
CA ASP A 7 -5.42 1.79 -17.93
C ASP A 7 -5.84 3.24 -17.83
N TRP A 8 -5.22 3.96 -16.89
CA TRP A 8 -5.50 5.36 -16.60
C TRP A 8 -4.35 6.26 -17.09
N ASP A 9 -4.67 7.43 -17.61
CA ASP A 9 -3.70 8.49 -17.96
C ASP A 9 -3.18 9.33 -16.76
N ASP A 10 -3.81 9.26 -15.59
CA ASP A 10 -3.45 9.91 -14.32
C ASP A 10 -4.23 9.25 -13.16
N THR A 11 -3.79 9.49 -11.93
CA THR A 11 -4.43 8.99 -10.70
C THR A 11 -4.69 10.16 -9.76
N ASP A 12 -5.87 10.24 -9.15
CA ASP A 12 -6.24 11.32 -8.23
C ASP A 12 -5.72 11.03 -6.82
N THR A 13 -5.96 9.82 -6.31
CA THR A 13 -5.44 9.36 -5.02
C THR A 13 -4.91 7.93 -5.12
N PHE A 14 -3.87 7.64 -4.34
CA PHE A 14 -3.28 6.32 -4.23
C PHE A 14 -2.94 6.04 -2.78
N ALA A 15 -3.58 5.03 -2.20
CA ALA A 15 -3.52 4.73 -0.77
C ALA A 15 -3.38 3.23 -0.53
N THR A 16 -3.05 2.86 0.70
CA THR A 16 -3.08 1.47 1.17
C THR A 16 -3.83 1.37 2.48
N GLY A 17 -4.48 0.23 2.70
CA GLY A 17 -5.24 -0.01 3.92
C GLY A 17 -5.46 -1.48 4.18
N THR A 18 -6.13 -1.76 5.30
CA THR A 18 -6.49 -3.13 5.69
C THR A 18 -7.93 -3.24 6.13
N VAL A 19 -8.52 -4.40 5.91
CA VAL A 19 -9.84 -4.78 6.45
C VAL A 19 -9.67 -5.97 7.39
N GLY A 20 -10.38 -5.94 8.52
CA GLY A 20 -10.41 -7.02 9.51
C GLY A 20 -9.50 -6.81 10.74
N PRO A 21 -9.61 -7.67 11.76
CA PRO A 21 -8.92 -7.50 13.02
C PRO A 21 -7.41 -7.76 12.89
N VAL A 22 -6.62 -7.20 13.81
CA VAL A 22 -5.18 -7.43 13.91
C VAL A 22 -4.88 -8.94 13.91
N GLY A 23 -3.92 -9.38 13.09
CA GLY A 23 -3.58 -10.80 12.91
C GLY A 23 -4.41 -11.54 11.84
N ARG A 24 -5.55 -10.96 11.41
CA ARG A 24 -6.36 -11.47 10.28
C ARG A 24 -6.68 -10.37 9.26
N ARG A 25 -5.82 -9.34 9.20
CA ARG A 25 -5.94 -8.22 8.26
C ARG A 25 -5.76 -8.70 6.82
N VAL A 26 -6.68 -8.28 5.96
CA VAL A 26 -6.52 -8.34 4.50
C VAL A 26 -6.00 -7.00 4.05
N PHE A 27 -4.94 -7.01 3.25
CA PHE A 27 -4.25 -5.80 2.81
C PHE A 27 -4.64 -5.43 1.39
N PHE A 28 -4.73 -4.14 1.12
CA PHE A 28 -5.13 -3.60 -0.17
C PHE A 28 -4.26 -2.40 -0.57
N ILE A 29 -4.15 -2.20 -1.89
CA ILE A 29 -3.90 -0.89 -2.47
C ILE A 29 -5.19 -0.39 -3.11
N GLN A 30 -5.41 0.91 -3.03
CA GLN A 30 -6.56 1.56 -3.63
C GLN A 30 -6.12 2.76 -4.46
N ALA A 31 -6.58 2.80 -5.71
CA ALA A 31 -6.39 3.93 -6.61
C ALA A 31 -7.75 4.54 -6.95
N ARG A 32 -7.81 5.87 -7.03
CA ARG A 32 -9.04 6.58 -7.43
C ARG A 32 -8.81 7.49 -8.61
N ARG A 33 -9.84 7.60 -9.44
CA ARG A 33 -9.88 8.55 -10.55
C ARG A 33 -11.31 8.92 -10.92
N ALA A 34 -11.62 10.21 -10.96
CA ALA A 34 -12.90 10.72 -11.49
C ALA A 34 -14.16 10.03 -10.90
N GLY A 35 -14.06 9.54 -9.67
CA GLY A 35 -15.12 8.79 -8.98
C GLY A 35 -14.99 7.26 -9.07
N ASP A 36 -14.18 6.73 -9.97
CA ASP A 36 -13.85 5.30 -10.04
C ASP A 36 -12.85 4.94 -8.94
N VAL A 37 -13.04 3.76 -8.33
CA VAL A 37 -12.21 3.22 -7.27
C VAL A 37 -11.78 1.82 -7.67
N VAL A 38 -10.48 1.56 -7.63
CA VAL A 38 -9.90 0.24 -7.87
C VAL A 38 -9.25 -0.25 -6.59
N SER A 39 -9.64 -1.44 -6.12
CA SER A 39 -9.17 -2.06 -4.89
C SER A 39 -8.55 -3.42 -5.16
N LEU A 40 -7.22 -3.46 -5.06
CA LEU A 40 -6.44 -4.67 -5.36
C LEU A 40 -5.93 -5.29 -4.06
N LYS A 41 -6.20 -6.58 -3.87
CA LYS A 41 -5.73 -7.32 -2.70
C LYS A 41 -4.25 -7.65 -2.85
N MET A 42 -3.48 -7.40 -1.78
CA MET A 42 -2.05 -7.67 -1.75
C MET A 42 -1.64 -8.45 -0.50
N GLU A 43 -0.47 -9.07 -0.55
CA GLU A 43 0.18 -9.60 0.64
C GLU A 43 0.89 -8.49 1.42
N LYS A 44 0.99 -8.65 2.74
CA LYS A 44 1.73 -7.72 3.62
C LYS A 44 3.16 -7.48 3.13
N GLN A 45 3.84 -8.54 2.66
CA GLN A 45 5.21 -8.45 2.17
C GLN A 45 5.32 -7.69 0.85
N GLN A 46 4.31 -7.78 -0.04
CA GLN A 46 4.27 -7.00 -1.27
C GLN A 46 4.13 -5.50 -0.98
N ILE A 47 3.30 -5.12 0.00
CA ILE A 47 3.19 -3.69 0.43
C ILE A 47 4.51 -3.19 0.99
N ALA A 48 5.14 -3.97 1.88
CA ALA A 48 6.43 -3.61 2.47
C ALA A 48 7.51 -3.43 1.39
N GLY A 49 7.61 -4.39 0.46
CA GLY A 49 8.57 -4.34 -0.64
C GLY A 49 8.31 -3.20 -1.62
N LEU A 50 7.04 -2.93 -1.94
CA LEU A 50 6.67 -1.80 -2.80
C LEU A 50 7.04 -0.46 -2.14
N ALA A 51 6.78 -0.29 -0.84
CA ALA A 51 7.15 0.92 -0.12
C ALA A 51 8.67 1.15 -0.07
N GLU A 52 9.44 0.09 0.21
CA GLU A 52 10.91 0.17 0.19
C GLU A 52 11.45 0.52 -1.20
N PHE A 53 10.94 -0.15 -2.23
CA PHE A 53 11.34 0.11 -3.61
C PHE A 53 11.02 1.55 -4.04
N LEU A 54 9.80 2.03 -3.75
CA LEU A 54 9.34 3.35 -4.15
C LEU A 54 10.10 4.48 -3.43
N GLU A 55 10.44 4.32 -2.15
CA GLU A 55 11.28 5.29 -1.44
C GLU A 55 12.64 5.43 -2.12
N ARG A 56 13.33 4.30 -2.35
CA ARG A 56 14.65 4.30 -3.00
C ARG A 56 14.58 4.91 -4.39
N LEU A 57 13.52 4.57 -5.14
CA LEU A 57 13.31 5.14 -6.46
C LEU A 57 13.13 6.66 -6.40
N LEU A 58 12.38 7.19 -5.43
CA LEU A 58 12.20 8.64 -5.23
C LEU A 58 13.52 9.35 -4.92
N ASP A 59 14.38 8.75 -4.09
CA ASP A 59 15.70 9.29 -3.74
C ASP A 59 16.64 9.35 -4.95
N ASP A 60 16.50 8.40 -5.88
CA ASP A 60 17.30 8.31 -7.10
C ASP A 60 16.78 9.19 -8.27
N LEU A 61 15.58 9.80 -8.14
CA LEU A 61 15.01 10.63 -9.20
C LEU A 61 15.78 11.95 -9.38
N PRO A 62 15.88 12.48 -10.62
CA PRO A 62 16.38 13.83 -10.84
C PRO A 62 15.52 14.86 -10.09
N PRO A 63 16.06 16.05 -9.75
CA PRO A 63 15.28 17.12 -9.14
C PRO A 63 13.99 17.40 -9.92
N ALA A 64 12.89 17.60 -9.19
CA ALA A 64 11.60 17.86 -9.82
C ALA A 64 11.69 19.10 -10.72
N THR A 65 11.22 18.98 -11.96
CA THR A 65 11.20 20.09 -12.94
C THR A 65 10.31 21.25 -12.46
N HIS A 66 9.31 20.93 -11.63
CA HIS A 66 8.48 21.90 -10.91
C HIS A 66 8.53 21.57 -9.42
N PRO A 67 9.08 22.45 -8.56
CA PRO A 67 9.02 22.22 -7.13
C PRO A 67 7.55 22.26 -6.68
N SER A 68 7.02 21.10 -6.32
CA SER A 68 5.72 21.00 -5.68
C SER A 68 5.79 21.63 -4.29
N GLN A 69 4.87 22.56 -4.01
CA GLN A 69 4.75 23.24 -2.72
C GLN A 69 4.09 22.35 -1.64
N ALA A 70 3.82 21.08 -1.93
CA ALA A 70 3.10 20.17 -1.04
C ALA A 70 3.99 19.33 -0.12
N VAL A 71 5.29 19.64 0.01
CA VAL A 71 6.06 19.23 1.19
C VAL A 71 5.75 20.17 2.35
N ALA A 72 4.47 20.29 2.70
CA ALA A 72 4.07 20.85 3.98
C ALA A 72 4.53 19.86 5.05
N GLU A 73 5.73 20.10 5.56
CA GLU A 73 6.21 19.71 6.88
C GLU A 73 5.51 18.46 7.45
N VAL A 74 5.86 17.26 6.97
CA VAL A 74 5.82 16.08 7.85
C VAL A 74 7.02 16.21 8.81
N ARG A 75 7.00 17.30 9.59
CA ARG A 75 7.78 17.45 10.81
C ARG A 75 7.10 16.56 11.81
N THR A 76 7.77 15.47 12.19
CA THR A 76 7.76 14.86 13.53
C THR A 76 6.54 15.22 14.38
N GLY A 77 5.35 14.91 13.88
CA GLY A 77 4.14 14.81 14.66
C GLY A 77 4.14 13.41 15.23
N GLU A 78 3.73 13.27 16.49
CA GLU A 78 3.47 12.01 17.18
C GLU A 78 3.11 10.90 16.18
N ALA A 79 3.80 9.77 16.23
CA ALA A 79 3.39 8.61 15.45
C ALA A 79 1.88 8.44 15.70
N PRO A 80 1.05 8.35 14.64
CA PRO A 80 -0.39 8.19 14.83
C PRO A 80 -0.62 7.04 15.80
N ASP A 81 -1.61 7.16 16.69
CA ASP A 81 -1.88 6.11 17.66
C ASP A 81 -2.34 4.85 16.92
N LEU A 82 -1.37 3.98 16.59
CA LEU A 82 -1.55 2.75 15.82
C LEU A 82 -2.27 1.67 16.64
N GLU A 83 -2.47 1.90 17.95
CA GLU A 83 -3.29 1.05 18.81
C GLU A 83 -4.78 1.38 18.69
N ALA A 84 -5.14 2.49 18.04
CA ALA A 84 -6.52 2.78 17.70
C ALA A 84 -7.03 1.71 16.70
N PRO A 85 -8.20 1.10 16.97
CA PRO A 85 -8.81 0.10 16.08
C PRO A 85 -9.07 0.62 14.65
N ASP A 86 -9.02 1.94 14.46
CA ASP A 86 -9.43 2.67 13.26
C ASP A 86 -8.25 3.47 12.64
N PHE A 87 -7.10 2.84 12.37
CA PHE A 87 -6.11 3.48 11.48
C PHE A 87 -6.73 3.64 10.09
N GLU A 88 -7.38 4.78 9.89
CA GLU A 88 -7.92 5.22 8.62
C GLU A 88 -6.80 5.90 7.84
N ALA A 89 -6.20 5.15 6.91
CA ALA A 89 -5.34 5.77 5.92
C ALA A 89 -6.20 6.81 5.16
N PRO A 90 -5.77 8.08 5.09
CA PRO A 90 -6.52 9.09 4.35
C PRO A 90 -6.71 8.61 2.91
N ASP A 91 -7.93 8.77 2.40
CA ASP A 91 -8.38 8.35 1.06
C ASP A 91 -8.53 6.83 0.83
N PHE A 92 -8.42 6.00 1.87
CA PHE A 92 -8.77 4.57 1.82
C PHE A 92 -10.20 4.32 2.28
N GLU A 93 -10.96 3.56 1.48
CA GLU A 93 -12.31 3.08 1.82
C GLU A 93 -12.30 1.56 1.80
N ALA A 94 -12.76 0.94 2.88
CA ALA A 94 -12.76 -0.51 3.02
C ALA A 94 -13.62 -1.15 1.92
N PRO A 95 -13.02 -1.95 0.99
CA PRO A 95 -13.78 -2.62 -0.05
C PRO A 95 -14.51 -3.84 0.50
N ASP A 96 -15.71 -4.13 -0.01
CA ASP A 96 -16.43 -5.38 0.26
C ASP A 96 -15.68 -6.59 -0.33
N GLU A 97 -15.26 -6.48 -1.60
CA GLU A 97 -14.49 -7.49 -2.32
C GLU A 97 -13.37 -6.83 -3.14
N PRO A 98 -12.22 -7.50 -3.33
CA PRO A 98 -11.19 -7.02 -4.26
C PRO A 98 -11.63 -7.17 -5.72
N ASP A 99 -11.20 -6.24 -6.57
CA ASP A 99 -11.27 -6.41 -8.02
C ASP A 99 -10.52 -7.67 -8.45
N TRP A 100 -9.29 -7.84 -7.94
CA TRP A 100 -8.47 -9.04 -8.07
C TRP A 100 -7.28 -9.04 -7.10
N VAL A 101 -6.54 -10.15 -7.06
CA VAL A 101 -5.37 -10.35 -6.19
C VAL A 101 -4.10 -10.05 -6.97
N VAL A 102 -3.18 -9.29 -6.40
CA VAL A 102 -1.92 -8.92 -7.05
C VAL A 102 -0.94 -10.09 -7.08
N GLY A 103 -0.46 -10.42 -8.27
CA GLY A 103 0.62 -11.39 -8.51
C GLY A 103 1.98 -10.71 -8.63
N SER A 104 2.08 -9.73 -9.51
CA SER A 104 3.33 -9.03 -9.82
C SER A 104 3.16 -7.51 -9.78
N LEU A 105 4.29 -6.80 -9.55
CA LEU A 105 4.37 -5.34 -9.51
C LEU A 105 5.57 -4.91 -10.34
N GLY A 106 5.39 -3.87 -11.15
CA GLY A 106 6.44 -3.17 -11.86
C GLY A 106 6.27 -1.66 -11.72
N VAL A 107 7.36 -0.92 -11.74
CA VAL A 107 7.31 0.55 -11.69
C VAL A 107 8.27 1.10 -12.73
N THR A 108 7.82 2.10 -13.49
CA THR A 108 8.65 2.83 -14.46
C THR A 108 8.54 4.32 -14.21
N TYR A 109 9.64 5.05 -14.28
CA TYR A 109 9.63 6.52 -14.19
C TYR A 109 9.64 7.15 -15.59
N HIS A 110 8.68 8.04 -15.84
CA HIS A 110 8.52 8.80 -17.08
C HIS A 110 9.01 10.23 -16.86
N GLN A 111 10.23 10.54 -17.32
CA GLN A 111 10.86 11.84 -17.08
C GLN A 111 10.13 13.02 -17.74
N SER A 112 9.54 12.82 -18.93
CA SER A 112 8.86 13.89 -19.68
C SER A 112 7.59 14.40 -18.99
N THR A 113 6.91 13.55 -18.23
CA THR A 113 5.67 13.88 -17.51
C THR A 113 5.86 13.93 -16.00
N ASP A 114 7.06 13.64 -15.50
CA ASP A 114 7.38 13.48 -14.07
C ASP A 114 6.35 12.58 -13.36
N ARG A 115 6.19 11.36 -13.89
CA ARG A 115 5.26 10.35 -13.36
C ARG A 115 5.98 9.05 -13.06
N LEU A 116 5.67 8.45 -11.91
CA LEU A 116 5.97 7.07 -11.61
C LEU A 116 4.78 6.22 -12.01
N VAL A 117 4.93 5.34 -12.98
CA VAL A 117 3.85 4.49 -13.47
C VAL A 117 3.97 3.13 -12.80
N LEU A 118 3.03 2.84 -11.91
CA LEU A 118 2.85 1.54 -11.29
C LEU A 118 2.06 0.64 -12.24
N ILE A 119 2.62 -0.54 -12.53
CA ILE A 119 2.01 -1.61 -13.31
C ILE A 119 1.78 -2.77 -12.34
N VAL A 120 0.56 -3.28 -12.30
CA VAL A 120 0.14 -4.36 -11.40
C VAL A 120 -0.51 -5.45 -12.23
N GLU A 121 -0.16 -6.71 -11.99
CA GLU A 121 -0.75 -7.84 -12.70
C GLU A 121 -1.49 -8.78 -11.73
N GLU A 122 -2.60 -9.34 -12.19
CA GLU A 122 -3.39 -10.32 -11.46
C GLU A 122 -2.57 -11.60 -11.19
N PHE A 123 -2.71 -12.12 -9.97
CA PHE A 123 -2.26 -13.46 -9.62
C PHE A 123 -3.20 -14.51 -10.22
N LEU A 124 -2.69 -15.29 -11.17
CA LEU A 124 -3.37 -16.46 -11.73
C LEU A 124 -2.69 -17.75 -11.29
N ARG A 125 -3.50 -18.78 -11.01
CA ARG A 125 -3.01 -20.16 -10.79
C ARG A 125 -2.81 -20.93 -12.09
N ASP A 126 -3.51 -20.51 -13.13
CA ASP A 126 -3.54 -21.13 -14.44
C ASP A 126 -2.77 -20.23 -15.40
N GLU A 127 -1.58 -20.67 -15.81
CA GLU A 127 -0.66 -19.92 -16.67
C GLU A 127 -1.18 -19.80 -18.11
N ASP A 128 -2.17 -20.62 -18.52
CA ASP A 128 -2.76 -20.55 -19.85
C ASP A 128 -3.77 -19.38 -19.98
N ARG A 129 -4.08 -18.70 -18.87
CA ARG A 129 -4.95 -17.53 -18.85
C ARG A 129 -4.15 -16.23 -18.85
N THR A 130 -4.67 -15.22 -19.55
CA THR A 130 -4.11 -13.87 -19.51
C THR A 130 -4.49 -13.17 -18.20
N PRO A 131 -3.51 -12.66 -17.41
CA PRO A 131 -3.78 -11.90 -16.20
C PRO A 131 -4.35 -10.53 -16.54
N ALA A 132 -5.33 -10.05 -15.76
CA ALA A 132 -5.72 -8.65 -15.81
C ALA A 132 -4.56 -7.75 -15.34
N GLN A 133 -4.48 -6.56 -15.91
CA GLN A 133 -3.44 -5.58 -15.63
C GLN A 133 -4.05 -4.24 -15.19
N ALA A 134 -3.41 -3.60 -14.21
CA ALA A 134 -3.66 -2.21 -13.86
C ALA A 134 -2.44 -1.33 -14.09
N ARG A 135 -2.63 -0.14 -14.65
CA ARG A 135 -1.62 0.88 -14.89
C ARG A 135 -2.05 2.20 -14.24
N PHE A 136 -1.30 2.60 -13.22
CA PHE A 136 -1.54 3.83 -12.45
C PHE A 136 -0.36 4.79 -12.58
N PRO A 137 -0.48 5.87 -13.36
CA PRO A 137 0.46 6.97 -13.31
C PRO A 137 0.29 7.75 -12.01
N LEU A 138 1.38 7.86 -11.24
CA LEU A 138 1.44 8.50 -9.93
C LEU A 138 2.39 9.69 -9.93
N ARG A 139 2.06 10.70 -9.15
CA ARG A 139 2.91 11.86 -8.85
C ARG A 139 3.84 11.54 -7.68
N ARG A 140 4.97 12.25 -7.58
CA ARG A 140 5.96 12.02 -6.51
C ARG A 140 5.35 12.15 -5.12
N GLU A 141 4.43 13.09 -4.94
CA GLU A 141 3.76 13.36 -3.65
C GLU A 141 2.84 12.20 -3.24
N GLN A 142 2.13 11.61 -4.21
CA GLN A 142 1.28 10.44 -3.97
C GLN A 142 2.14 9.24 -3.58
N VAL A 143 3.26 9.03 -4.26
CA VAL A 143 4.22 7.97 -3.93
C VAL A 143 4.82 8.19 -2.54
N ALA A 144 5.24 9.41 -2.20
CA ALA A 144 5.78 9.73 -0.89
C ALA A 144 4.74 9.50 0.23
N SER A 145 3.50 9.96 0.01
CA SER A 145 2.39 9.71 0.94
C SER A 145 2.14 8.21 1.13
N PHE A 146 2.08 7.45 0.03
CA PHE A 146 1.93 6.00 0.05
C PHE A 146 3.05 5.31 0.84
N VAL A 147 4.31 5.70 0.65
CA VAL A 147 5.45 5.11 1.38
C VAL A 147 5.28 5.28 2.89
N VAL A 148 4.88 6.47 3.36
CA VAL A 148 4.64 6.74 4.78
C VAL A 148 3.49 5.87 5.31
N GLN A 149 2.36 5.85 4.60
CA GLN A 149 1.18 5.06 4.96
C GLN A 149 1.50 3.55 5.02
N ALA A 150 2.15 3.02 3.99
CA ALA A 150 2.49 1.61 3.87
C ALA A 150 3.41 1.14 5.00
N ARG A 151 4.39 1.97 5.38
CA ARG A 151 5.28 1.66 6.50
C ARG A 151 4.56 1.61 7.83
N ALA A 152 3.74 2.62 8.11
CA ALA A 152 2.92 2.64 9.31
C ALA A 152 2.00 1.41 9.37
N LEU A 153 1.32 1.10 8.27
CA LEU A 153 0.41 -0.03 8.15
C LEU A 153 1.10 -1.39 8.34
N VAL A 154 2.29 -1.57 7.78
CA VAL A 154 3.10 -2.79 7.91
C VAL A 154 3.65 -2.94 9.33
N ALA A 155 4.08 -1.82 9.94
CA ALA A 155 4.61 -1.77 11.31
C ALA A 155 3.52 -1.97 12.38
N ALA A 156 2.27 -1.59 12.10
CA ALA A 156 1.08 -1.80 12.94
C ALA A 156 0.66 -3.29 13.03
N GLY A 157 1.62 -4.22 12.95
CA GLY A 157 1.43 -5.63 13.27
C GLY A 157 1.31 -5.86 14.78
N ARG A 158 1.23 -7.13 15.18
CA ARG A 158 1.11 -7.48 16.60
C ARG A 158 2.37 -7.02 17.34
N PRO A 159 2.26 -6.32 18.48
CA PRO A 159 3.42 -5.89 19.23
C PRO A 159 4.30 -7.11 19.58
N PRO A 160 5.63 -6.97 19.54
CA PRO A 160 6.52 -8.05 19.92
C PRO A 160 6.38 -8.32 21.42
N CYS A 161 6.36 -9.60 21.79
CA CYS A 161 6.41 -10.01 23.19
C CYS A 161 7.68 -9.46 23.85
N ALA A 162 7.54 -8.80 25.00
CA ALA A 162 8.67 -8.21 25.74
C ALA A 162 9.71 -9.25 26.22
N TRP A 163 9.36 -10.55 26.26
CA TRP A 163 10.26 -11.62 26.68
C TRP A 163 10.97 -12.35 25.53
N CYS A 164 10.26 -12.69 24.45
CA CYS A 164 10.82 -13.52 23.37
C CYS A 164 10.84 -12.82 22.00
N GLY A 165 10.27 -11.63 21.88
CA GLY A 165 10.19 -10.89 20.62
C GLY A 165 9.15 -11.43 19.62
N ALA A 166 8.46 -12.53 19.92
CA ALA A 166 7.44 -13.10 19.04
C ALA A 166 6.18 -12.22 18.99
N PRO A 167 5.47 -12.11 17.85
CA PRO A 167 4.25 -11.30 17.76
C PRO A 167 3.15 -11.86 18.67
N LEU A 168 2.63 -11.06 19.60
CA LEU A 168 1.60 -11.46 20.57
C LEU A 168 0.32 -12.01 19.91
N GLU A 169 -0.35 -12.97 20.53
CA GLU A 169 -1.60 -13.53 19.97
C GLU A 169 -2.79 -12.58 20.19
N ALA A 170 -3.64 -12.47 19.17
CA ALA A 170 -4.71 -11.46 19.13
C ALA A 170 -5.91 -11.81 20.02
N ASP A 171 -6.15 -13.10 20.27
CA ASP A 171 -7.23 -13.64 21.09
C ASP A 171 -6.78 -13.98 22.52
N ALA A 172 -5.53 -13.68 22.86
CA ALA A 172 -4.92 -14.06 24.12
C ALA A 172 -4.63 -12.85 25.04
N ASP A 173 -5.25 -11.68 24.80
CA ASP A 173 -5.08 -10.45 25.60
C ASP A 173 -3.59 -10.11 25.90
N GLY A 174 -2.71 -10.26 24.91
CA GLY A 174 -1.27 -10.00 25.08
C GLY A 174 -0.50 -11.12 25.81
N TRP A 175 -1.09 -12.29 25.98
CA TRP A 175 -0.41 -13.47 26.51
C TRP A 175 0.55 -14.09 25.48
N CYS A 176 1.73 -14.50 25.95
CA CYS A 176 2.74 -15.18 25.16
C CYS A 176 2.94 -16.62 25.66
N PRO A 177 2.90 -17.65 24.78
CA PRO A 177 3.17 -19.04 25.16
C PRO A 177 4.54 -19.28 25.78
N CYS A 178 5.53 -18.42 25.50
CA CYS A 178 6.87 -18.49 26.09
C CYS A 178 6.93 -17.97 27.54
N ALA A 179 5.84 -17.46 28.11
CA ALA A 179 5.78 -16.95 29.48
C ALA A 179 5.58 -18.07 30.55
N ASN A 180 5.64 -19.34 30.16
CA ASN A 180 5.58 -20.51 31.05
C ASN A 180 6.90 -21.31 31.02
#